data_AF-A0A554VUT8-F1
#
_entry.id   AF-A0A554VUT8-F1
#
_cell.length_a   1.000
_cell.length_b   1.000
_cell.length_c   1.000
_cell.angle_alpha   90.00
_cell.angle_beta   90.00
_cell.angle_gamma   90.00
#
_symmetry.space_group_name_H-M   'P 1'
#
loop_
_entity.id
_entity.type
_entity.pdbx_description
1 polymer ?
#
loop_
_entity_poly.entity_id
_entity_poly.type
_entity_poly.pdbx_seq_one_letter_code
_entity_poly.pdbx_strand_id
1 'polypeptide(L)'
;MQHTGGPGWRITMDTSGPMLIALYIRDVSGLDGAGFPALSHAAPKVRHADHSHLTAEVGGISALKTEWEAWWEQLVKAHPQMSPEMSPPGFRSFANSPALRRVLQAHFGAALTWARERRKEYAELEAERVAGGSAHLLEDIVEDRLLEVGRNSRDFDLTIIELPLDEQRAWFLEPDKIIMSHDLLSQPEVFRSYVQPVVEILV
;
A
#
# COMPACT_ATOMS: atom_id res chain seq x y z
N MET A 1 2.00 -2.49 13.06
CA MET A 1 2.00 -1.00 13.10
C MET A 1 3.17 -0.51 13.93
N GLN A 2 4.24 -0.17 13.23
CA GLN A 2 5.38 0.53 13.79
C GLN A 2 5.13 2.04 13.73
N HIS A 3 5.63 2.74 14.72
CA HIS A 3 5.69 4.19 14.70
C HIS A 3 6.98 4.63 15.36
N THR A 4 7.57 5.69 14.83
CA THR A 4 8.69 6.38 15.43
C THR A 4 8.46 7.88 15.30
N GLY A 5 9.06 8.66 16.19
CA GLY A 5 8.88 10.10 16.19
C GLY A 5 9.68 10.80 17.27
N GLY A 6 9.89 12.08 17.05
CA GLY A 6 10.56 13.00 17.97
C GLY A 6 9.85 14.35 18.01
N PRO A 7 10.45 15.36 18.65
CA PRO A 7 9.90 16.71 18.63
C PRO A 7 9.72 17.21 17.18
N GLY A 8 8.48 17.49 16.79
CA GLY A 8 8.15 18.03 15.46
C GLY A 8 8.04 17.00 14.33
N TRP A 9 8.18 15.69 14.58
CA TRP A 9 8.02 14.71 13.50
C TRP A 9 7.47 13.37 13.95
N ARG A 10 6.74 12.71 13.04
CA ARG A 10 6.23 11.35 13.27
C ARG A 10 6.21 10.57 11.97
N ILE A 11 6.72 9.35 12.02
CA ILE A 11 6.61 8.37 10.94
C ILE A 11 5.79 7.19 11.44
N THR A 12 4.79 6.78 10.65
CA THR A 12 4.03 5.56 10.87
C THR A 12 4.29 4.58 9.75
N MET A 13 4.35 3.30 10.07
CA MET A 13 4.57 2.24 9.11
C MET A 13 3.69 1.03 9.43
N ASP A 14 2.89 0.60 8.47
CA ASP A 14 2.02 -0.56 8.62
C ASP A 14 1.63 -1.16 7.26
N THR A 15 0.99 -2.32 7.30
CA THR A 15 0.31 -2.91 6.13
C THR A 15 -1.21 -2.74 6.19
N SER A 16 -1.87 -2.72 5.03
CA SER A 16 -3.31 -2.46 4.93
C SER A 16 -4.07 -3.65 4.32
N GLY A 17 -4.97 -4.26 5.10
CA GLY A 17 -5.82 -5.36 4.64
C GLY A 17 -6.68 -5.01 3.42
N PRO A 18 -7.40 -3.88 3.42
CA PRO A 18 -8.15 -3.42 2.25
C PRO A 18 -7.29 -3.20 1.02
N MET A 19 -6.07 -2.64 1.17
CA MET A 19 -5.16 -2.44 0.04
C MET A 19 -4.61 -3.77 -0.47
N LEU A 20 -4.36 -4.77 0.38
CA LEU A 20 -4.00 -6.12 -0.05
C LEU A 20 -5.11 -6.77 -0.88
N ILE A 21 -6.38 -6.62 -0.47
CA ILE A 21 -7.51 -7.12 -1.26
C ILE A 21 -7.58 -6.38 -2.59
N ALA A 22 -7.44 -5.05 -2.60
CA ALA A 22 -7.43 -4.29 -3.84
C ALA A 22 -6.28 -4.71 -4.78
N LEU A 23 -5.08 -4.93 -4.24
CA LEU A 23 -3.91 -5.39 -4.98
C LEU A 23 -4.15 -6.78 -5.61
N TYR A 24 -4.72 -7.71 -4.85
CA TYR A 24 -5.12 -9.02 -5.38
C TYR A 24 -6.12 -8.88 -6.54
N ILE A 25 -7.14 -8.03 -6.37
CA ILE A 25 -8.18 -7.82 -7.39
C ILE A 25 -7.59 -7.19 -8.65
N ARG A 26 -6.61 -6.30 -8.52
CA ARG A 26 -5.89 -5.73 -9.66
C ARG A 26 -5.21 -6.82 -10.49
N ASP A 27 -4.43 -7.66 -9.82
CA ASP A 27 -3.59 -8.65 -10.49
C ASP A 27 -4.40 -9.82 -11.05
N VAL A 28 -5.40 -10.33 -10.31
CA VAL A 28 -6.28 -11.38 -10.83
C VAL A 28 -7.05 -10.90 -12.06
N SER A 29 -7.36 -9.61 -12.13
CA SER A 29 -8.10 -9.00 -13.25
C SER A 29 -7.20 -8.55 -14.40
N GLY A 30 -5.87 -8.55 -14.21
CA GLY A 30 -4.90 -8.14 -15.24
C GLY A 30 -4.95 -6.65 -15.53
N LEU A 31 -5.22 -5.86 -14.49
CA LEU A 31 -5.27 -4.39 -14.57
C LEU A 31 -3.85 -3.81 -14.48
N ASP A 32 -2.99 -4.26 -15.38
CA ASP A 32 -1.57 -3.89 -15.40
C ASP A 32 -1.44 -2.37 -15.60
N GLY A 33 -0.60 -1.75 -14.77
CA GLY A 33 -0.41 -0.30 -14.78
C GLY A 33 -1.63 0.52 -14.34
N ALA A 34 -2.63 -0.09 -13.72
CA ALA A 34 -3.73 0.66 -13.09
C ALA A 34 -3.25 1.33 -11.79
N GLY A 35 -3.79 2.53 -11.56
CA GLY A 35 -3.51 3.35 -10.38
C GLY A 35 -2.42 4.38 -10.61
N PHE A 36 -2.36 5.37 -9.71
CA PHE A 36 -1.33 6.40 -9.73
C PHE A 36 -0.65 6.50 -8.35
N PRO A 37 0.67 6.28 -8.27
CA PRO A 37 1.52 5.73 -9.33
C PRO A 37 1.18 4.25 -9.61
N ALA A 38 1.54 3.78 -10.80
CA ALA A 38 1.43 2.37 -11.14
C ALA A 38 2.43 1.57 -10.29
N LEU A 39 1.91 0.74 -9.38
CA LEU A 39 2.72 -0.16 -8.57
C LEU A 39 3.06 -1.43 -9.36
N SER A 40 4.16 -2.09 -8.99
CA SER A 40 4.52 -3.40 -9.51
C SER A 40 3.51 -4.48 -9.07
N HIS A 41 3.64 -5.71 -9.57
CA HIS A 41 2.74 -6.81 -9.22
C HIS A 41 2.91 -7.26 -7.76
N ALA A 42 1.90 -7.95 -7.25
CA ALA A 42 1.99 -8.57 -5.94
C ALA A 42 2.94 -9.78 -5.97
N ALA A 43 3.67 -9.95 -4.86
CA ALA A 43 4.38 -11.17 -4.53
C ALA A 43 3.62 -11.92 -3.41
N PRO A 44 3.41 -13.25 -3.52
CA PRO A 44 3.63 -14.08 -4.68
C PRO A 44 2.65 -13.73 -5.82
N LYS A 45 3.07 -14.03 -7.06
CA LYS A 45 2.31 -13.71 -8.27
C LYS A 45 0.88 -14.25 -8.21
N VAL A 46 -0.10 -13.36 -8.35
CA VAL A 46 -1.51 -13.74 -8.49
C VAL A 46 -1.78 -14.13 -9.95
N ARG A 47 -2.46 -15.27 -10.15
CA ARG A 47 -2.77 -15.75 -11.50
C ARG A 47 -3.94 -14.96 -12.08
N HIS A 48 -3.75 -14.46 -13.29
CA HIS A 48 -4.79 -13.80 -14.08
C HIS A 48 -5.99 -14.72 -14.36
N ALA A 49 -7.19 -14.15 -14.33
CA ALA A 49 -8.43 -14.77 -14.76
C ALA A 49 -9.14 -13.88 -15.79
N ASP A 50 -9.88 -14.48 -16.72
CA ASP A 50 -10.65 -13.72 -17.71
C ASP A 50 -12.00 -13.28 -17.12
N HIS A 51 -12.21 -11.97 -17.02
CA HIS A 51 -13.46 -11.36 -16.55
C HIS A 51 -14.25 -10.67 -17.66
N SER A 52 -13.90 -10.88 -18.92
CA SER A 52 -14.59 -10.28 -20.07
C SER A 52 -16.10 -10.54 -20.03
N HIS A 53 -16.50 -11.79 -19.81
CA HIS A 53 -17.91 -12.18 -19.69
C HIS A 53 -18.57 -11.63 -18.42
N LEU A 54 -17.85 -11.63 -17.29
CA LEU A 54 -18.38 -11.17 -16.01
C LEU A 54 -18.71 -9.67 -16.03
N THR A 55 -17.91 -8.88 -16.74
CA THR A 55 -18.01 -7.42 -16.80
C THR A 55 -18.74 -6.90 -18.04
N ALA A 56 -19.09 -7.76 -18.99
CA ALA A 56 -19.65 -7.36 -20.30
C ALA A 56 -20.84 -6.38 -20.22
N GLU A 57 -21.79 -6.63 -19.32
CA GLU A 57 -23.00 -5.80 -19.18
C GLU A 57 -22.81 -4.54 -18.32
N VAL A 58 -21.63 -4.36 -17.73
CA VAL A 58 -21.34 -3.27 -16.78
C VAL A 58 -20.13 -2.45 -17.22
N GLY A 59 -19.94 -2.32 -18.54
CA GLY A 59 -18.89 -1.49 -19.14
C GLY A 59 -17.54 -2.20 -19.35
N GLY A 60 -17.46 -3.51 -19.07
CA GLY A 60 -16.30 -4.34 -19.37
C GLY A 60 -15.06 -4.02 -18.54
N ILE A 61 -13.89 -4.44 -19.04
CA ILE A 61 -12.59 -4.27 -18.38
C ILE A 61 -12.21 -2.79 -18.22
N SER A 62 -12.64 -1.92 -19.14
CA SER A 62 -12.37 -0.48 -19.01
C SER A 62 -13.08 0.13 -17.81
N ALA A 63 -14.36 -0.22 -17.58
CA ALA A 63 -15.09 0.23 -16.40
C ALA A 63 -14.47 -0.34 -15.12
N LEU A 64 -14.11 -1.64 -15.14
CA LEU A 64 -13.42 -2.28 -14.03
C LEU A 64 -12.12 -1.55 -13.64
N LYS A 65 -11.30 -1.16 -14.63
CA LYS A 65 -10.08 -0.40 -14.40
C LYS A 65 -10.37 0.92 -13.68
N THR A 66 -11.26 1.74 -14.24
CA THR A 66 -11.61 3.05 -13.68
C THR A 66 -12.18 2.94 -12.26
N GLU A 67 -13.07 1.97 -12.04
CA GLU A 67 -13.68 1.73 -10.73
C GLU A 67 -12.65 1.25 -9.70
N TRP A 68 -11.72 0.39 -10.10
CA TRP A 68 -10.62 -0.04 -9.25
C TRP A 68 -9.68 1.11 -8.91
N GLU A 69 -9.33 1.97 -9.87
CA GLU A 69 -8.46 3.14 -9.64
C GLU A 69 -9.10 4.12 -8.65
N ALA A 70 -10.40 4.38 -8.79
CA ALA A 70 -11.15 5.23 -7.87
C ALA A 70 -11.19 4.63 -6.45
N TRP A 71 -11.35 3.31 -6.34
CA TRP A 71 -11.29 2.62 -5.04
C TRP A 71 -9.89 2.68 -4.43
N TRP A 72 -8.84 2.43 -5.22
CA TRP A 72 -7.45 2.49 -4.79
C TRP A 72 -7.10 3.88 -4.25
N GLU A 73 -7.47 4.94 -4.97
CA GLU A 73 -7.24 6.32 -4.55
C GLU A 73 -7.94 6.63 -3.20
N GLN A 74 -9.17 6.15 -3.00
CA GLN A 74 -9.87 6.30 -1.73
C GLN A 74 -9.15 5.58 -0.59
N LEU A 75 -8.67 4.36 -0.82
CA LEU A 75 -7.89 3.60 0.17
C LEU A 75 -6.62 4.34 0.57
N VAL A 76 -5.86 4.84 -0.41
CA VAL A 76 -4.61 5.59 -0.18
C VAL A 76 -4.89 6.86 0.62
N LYS A 77 -5.88 7.66 0.21
CA LYS A 77 -6.22 8.92 0.90
C LYS A 77 -6.67 8.72 2.34
N ALA A 78 -7.40 7.64 2.59
CA ALA A 78 -8.03 7.41 3.88
C ALA A 78 -7.20 6.52 4.81
N HIS A 79 -6.05 6.00 4.37
CA HIS A 79 -5.10 5.29 5.22
C HIS A 79 -4.47 6.24 6.26
N PRO A 80 -4.31 5.83 7.54
CA PRO A 80 -4.61 4.50 8.12
C PRO A 80 -6.05 4.32 8.62
N GLN A 81 -6.90 5.34 8.50
CA GLN A 81 -8.20 5.41 9.17
C GLN A 81 -9.29 4.54 8.53
N MET A 82 -9.13 4.12 7.28
CA MET A 82 -10.22 3.47 6.54
C MET A 82 -10.13 1.94 6.52
N SER A 83 -11.21 1.31 6.98
CA SER A 83 -11.56 -0.07 6.70
C SER A 83 -12.91 -0.06 5.98
N PRO A 84 -12.97 0.05 4.63
CA PRO A 84 -14.23 0.03 3.93
C PRO A 84 -14.96 -1.28 4.25
N GLU A 85 -16.27 -1.19 4.42
CA GLU A 85 -17.10 -2.37 4.68
C GLU A 85 -17.17 -3.26 3.43
N MET A 86 -16.23 -4.20 3.34
CA MET A 86 -16.18 -5.23 2.30
C MET A 86 -16.89 -6.48 2.80
N SER A 87 -18.20 -6.39 2.98
CA SER A 87 -19.01 -7.49 3.50
C SER A 87 -19.85 -8.14 2.38
N PRO A 88 -19.71 -9.45 2.16
CA PRO A 88 -20.64 -10.22 1.33
C PRO A 88 -22.08 -10.15 1.86
N PRO A 89 -23.10 -10.45 1.03
CA PRO A 89 -23.03 -10.72 -0.40
C PRO A 89 -23.09 -9.45 -1.27
N GLY A 90 -23.46 -8.30 -0.66
CA GLY A 90 -23.93 -7.13 -1.40
C GLY A 90 -22.86 -6.11 -1.74
N PHE A 91 -21.73 -6.07 -1.01
CA PHE A 91 -20.66 -5.07 -1.22
C PHE A 91 -21.24 -3.66 -1.42
N ARG A 92 -22.09 -3.22 -0.48
CA ARG A 92 -22.93 -2.03 -0.66
C ARG A 92 -22.12 -0.76 -0.93
N SER A 93 -20.92 -0.67 -0.37
CA SER A 93 -19.97 0.42 -0.63
C SER A 93 -19.56 0.54 -2.11
N PHE A 94 -19.77 -0.51 -2.91
CA PHE A 94 -19.46 -0.58 -4.33
C PHE A 94 -20.72 -0.53 -5.21
N ALA A 95 -21.83 0.02 -4.70
CA ALA A 95 -23.07 0.16 -5.48
C ALA A 95 -22.88 0.99 -6.76
N ASN A 96 -21.99 1.98 -6.72
CA ASN A 96 -21.63 2.84 -7.86
C ASN A 96 -20.47 2.28 -8.70
N SER A 97 -20.03 1.05 -8.41
CA SER A 97 -18.91 0.38 -9.07
C SER A 97 -19.32 -1.04 -9.48
N PRO A 98 -20.26 -1.18 -10.43
CA PRO A 98 -20.86 -2.47 -10.75
C PRO A 98 -19.88 -3.50 -11.35
N ALA A 99 -18.86 -3.07 -12.10
CA ALA A 99 -17.86 -3.99 -12.67
C ALA A 99 -16.96 -4.55 -11.55
N LEU A 100 -16.41 -3.67 -10.71
CA LEU A 100 -15.61 -4.01 -9.55
C LEU A 100 -16.39 -4.88 -8.57
N ARG A 101 -17.67 -4.57 -8.33
CA ARG A 101 -18.54 -5.38 -7.46
C ARG A 101 -18.68 -6.82 -7.95
N ARG A 102 -18.87 -7.04 -9.26
CA ARG A 102 -18.98 -8.40 -9.81
C ARG A 102 -17.67 -9.19 -9.63
N VAL A 103 -16.53 -8.55 -9.89
CA VAL A 103 -15.22 -9.18 -9.70
C VAL A 103 -14.95 -9.47 -8.23
N LEU A 104 -15.25 -8.53 -7.33
CA LEU A 104 -15.16 -8.74 -5.88
C LEU A 104 -16.03 -9.93 -5.46
N GLN A 105 -17.29 -10.01 -5.89
CA GLN A 105 -18.16 -11.15 -5.57
C GLN A 105 -17.57 -12.50 -6.01
N ALA A 106 -16.94 -12.56 -7.18
CA ALA A 106 -16.32 -13.77 -7.69
C ALA A 106 -15.03 -14.16 -6.94
N HIS A 107 -14.28 -13.19 -6.42
CA HIS A 107 -12.92 -13.40 -5.91
C HIS A 107 -12.73 -13.14 -4.42
N PHE A 108 -13.73 -12.61 -3.71
CA PHE A 108 -13.56 -12.11 -2.35
C PHE A 108 -13.01 -13.15 -1.37
N GLY A 109 -13.48 -14.40 -1.45
CA GLY A 109 -12.97 -15.47 -0.57
C GLY A 109 -11.48 -15.75 -0.77
N ALA A 110 -11.04 -15.79 -2.03
CA ALA A 110 -9.63 -15.98 -2.38
C ALA A 110 -8.79 -14.74 -2.00
N ALA A 111 -9.28 -13.54 -2.32
CA ALA A 111 -8.62 -12.29 -1.99
C ALA A 111 -8.46 -12.09 -0.47
N LEU A 112 -9.49 -12.42 0.32
CA LEU A 112 -9.44 -12.34 1.78
C LEU A 112 -8.46 -13.36 2.38
N THR A 113 -8.44 -14.58 1.85
CA THR A 113 -7.49 -15.61 2.29
C THR A 113 -6.06 -15.18 1.98
N TRP A 114 -5.80 -14.75 0.75
CA TRP A 114 -4.50 -14.25 0.32
C TRP A 114 -4.04 -13.06 1.17
N ALA A 115 -4.91 -12.06 1.40
CA ALA A 115 -4.57 -10.89 2.21
C ALA A 115 -4.26 -11.25 3.67
N ARG A 116 -4.95 -12.25 4.26
CA ARG A 116 -4.68 -12.73 5.62
C ARG A 116 -3.31 -13.40 5.72
N GLU A 117 -2.93 -14.21 4.73
CA GLU A 117 -1.60 -14.82 4.69
C GLU A 117 -0.50 -13.75 4.59
N ARG A 118 -0.64 -12.77 3.69
CA ARG A 118 0.34 -11.68 3.55
C ARG A 118 0.44 -10.82 4.82
N ARG A 119 -0.68 -10.58 5.52
CA ARG A 119 -0.65 -9.89 6.82
C ARG A 119 0.08 -10.70 7.89
N LYS A 120 -0.03 -12.02 7.85
CA LYS A 120 0.69 -12.90 8.78
C LYS A 120 2.19 -12.86 8.52
N GLU A 121 2.60 -13.00 7.26
CA GLU A 121 4.01 -12.88 6.85
C GLU A 121 4.58 -11.51 7.22
N TYR A 122 3.82 -10.43 6.98
CA TYR A 122 4.20 -9.09 7.41
C TYR A 122 4.46 -8.99 8.91
N ALA A 123 3.58 -9.57 9.74
CA ALA A 123 3.74 -9.56 11.20
C ALA A 123 4.98 -10.36 11.66
N GLU A 124 5.31 -11.45 10.96
CA GLU A 124 6.54 -12.22 11.20
C GLU A 124 7.79 -11.39 10.87
N LEU A 125 7.81 -10.73 9.71
CA LEU A 125 8.88 -9.80 9.32
C LEU A 125 9.01 -8.61 10.28
N GLU A 126 7.90 -8.03 10.73
CA GLU A 126 7.89 -6.93 11.70
C GLU A 126 8.54 -7.36 13.02
N ALA A 127 8.22 -8.57 13.51
CA ALA A 127 8.81 -9.11 14.73
C ALA A 127 10.32 -9.36 14.60
N GLU A 128 10.77 -9.90 13.46
CA GLU A 128 12.20 -10.09 13.17
C GLU A 128 12.97 -8.76 13.12
N ARG A 129 12.39 -7.73 12.49
CA ARG A 129 13.01 -6.39 12.40
C ARG A 129 13.15 -5.73 13.76
N VAL A 130 12.14 -5.86 14.63
CA VAL A 130 12.22 -5.35 16.01
C VAL A 130 13.32 -6.05 16.79
N ALA A 131 13.46 -7.37 16.63
CA ALA A 131 14.53 -8.12 17.27
C ALA A 131 15.93 -7.78 16.71
N GLY A 132 16.02 -7.48 15.41
CA GLY A 132 17.26 -7.14 14.71
C GLY A 132 17.69 -5.67 14.77
N GLY A 133 16.88 -4.78 15.33
CA GLY A 133 17.18 -3.34 15.46
C GLY A 133 17.02 -2.52 14.17
N SER A 134 16.51 -3.11 13.08
CA SER A 134 16.28 -2.40 11.81
C SER A 134 15.24 -1.28 11.90
N ALA A 135 14.47 -1.23 13.00
CA ALA A 135 13.51 -0.17 13.28
C ALA A 135 14.15 1.23 13.42
N HIS A 136 15.43 1.31 13.78
CA HIS A 136 16.14 2.59 13.97
C HIS A 136 16.56 3.28 12.67
N LEU A 137 16.55 2.59 11.53
CA LEU A 137 16.97 3.16 10.25
C LEU A 137 16.18 4.42 9.87
N LEU A 138 14.89 4.47 10.21
CA LEU A 138 14.05 5.64 9.96
C LEU A 138 14.40 6.81 10.88
N GLU A 139 14.70 6.52 12.15
CA GLU A 139 15.14 7.52 13.14
C GLU A 139 16.44 8.15 12.67
N ASP A 140 17.44 7.33 12.32
CA ASP A 140 18.76 7.78 11.86
C ASP A 140 18.66 8.73 10.65
N ILE A 141 17.83 8.39 9.65
CA ILE A 141 17.63 9.22 8.46
C ILE A 141 17.03 10.59 8.81
N VAL A 142 16.05 10.63 9.73
CA VAL A 142 15.41 11.89 10.12
C VAL A 142 16.32 12.71 11.01
N GLU A 143 17.03 12.09 11.95
CA GLU A 143 17.98 12.77 12.83
C GLU A 143 19.14 13.39 12.03
N ASP A 144 19.74 12.64 11.10
CA ASP A 144 20.75 13.15 10.17
C ASP A 144 20.24 14.42 9.47
N ARG A 145 19.00 14.38 8.96
CA ARG A 145 18.42 15.52 8.24
C ARG A 145 18.10 16.72 9.14
N LEU A 146 17.57 16.48 10.35
CA LEU A 146 17.28 17.55 11.31
C LEU A 146 18.57 18.23 11.78
N LEU A 147 19.67 17.49 11.91
CA LEU A 147 20.99 18.05 12.21
C LEU A 147 21.48 18.97 11.08
N GLU A 148 21.25 18.62 9.81
CA GLU A 148 21.60 19.44 8.66
C GLU A 148 20.78 20.74 8.55
N VAL A 149 19.46 20.65 8.76
CA VAL A 149 18.52 21.79 8.61
C VAL A 149 18.53 22.71 9.84
N GLY A 150 18.77 22.15 11.03
CA GLY A 150 18.79 22.88 12.29
C GLY A 150 17.45 23.51 12.63
N ARG A 151 17.45 24.78 13.04
CA ARG A 151 16.25 25.49 13.55
C ARG A 151 15.17 25.78 12.50
N ASN A 152 15.42 25.47 11.23
CA ASN A 152 14.48 25.75 10.14
C ASN A 152 13.58 24.55 9.80
N SER A 153 13.70 23.43 10.52
CA SER A 153 12.91 22.23 10.27
C SER A 153 11.42 22.50 10.48
N ARG A 154 10.59 22.04 9.55
CA ARG A 154 9.13 22.06 9.71
C ARG A 154 8.63 20.82 10.41
N ASP A 155 7.47 20.97 11.05
CA ASP A 155 6.77 19.81 11.59
C ASP A 155 6.19 18.97 10.45
N PHE A 156 6.37 17.65 10.49
CA PHE A 156 5.83 16.76 9.47
C PHE A 156 5.34 15.41 10.03
N ASP A 157 4.34 14.84 9.36
CA ASP A 157 3.93 13.45 9.53
C ASP A 157 4.23 12.70 8.21
N LEU A 158 4.71 11.46 8.27
CA LEU A 158 4.91 10.59 7.11
C LEU A 158 4.28 9.23 7.37
N THR A 159 3.48 8.74 6.42
CA THR A 159 2.85 7.42 6.49
C THR A 159 3.46 6.50 5.44
N ILE A 160 4.09 5.42 5.90
CA ILE A 160 4.66 4.38 5.05
C ILE A 160 3.70 3.18 5.03
N ILE A 161 3.29 2.78 3.84
CA ILE A 161 2.37 1.67 3.60
C ILE A 161 3.16 0.55 2.94
N GLU A 162 3.30 -0.54 3.67
CA GLU A 162 4.06 -1.70 3.25
C GLU A 162 3.15 -2.71 2.54
N LEU A 163 3.46 -3.02 1.28
CA LEU A 163 2.76 -4.00 0.45
C LEU A 163 3.71 -5.09 -0.08
N PRO A 164 3.23 -6.32 -0.31
CA PRO A 164 4.06 -7.41 -0.83
C PRO A 164 4.18 -7.27 -2.35
N LEU A 165 5.16 -6.51 -2.79
CA LEU A 165 5.38 -6.16 -4.20
C LEU A 165 6.60 -6.90 -4.75
N ASP A 166 6.53 -7.30 -6.02
CA ASP A 166 7.56 -8.10 -6.71
C ASP A 166 8.82 -7.30 -7.12
N GLU A 167 8.82 -5.98 -6.88
CA GLU A 167 9.97 -5.12 -7.02
C GLU A 167 10.39 -4.52 -5.68
N GLN A 168 11.69 -4.37 -5.47
CA GLN A 168 12.26 -3.70 -4.31
C GLN A 168 12.27 -2.18 -4.55
N ARG A 169 11.08 -1.59 -4.45
CA ARG A 169 10.85 -0.20 -4.81
C ARG A 169 9.93 0.50 -3.82
N ALA A 170 10.04 1.82 -3.77
CA ALA A 170 9.10 2.71 -3.11
C ALA A 170 8.53 3.75 -4.08
N TRP A 171 7.34 4.24 -3.74
CA TRP A 171 6.59 5.23 -4.48
C TRP A 171 6.12 6.31 -3.51
N PHE A 172 6.59 7.54 -3.73
CA PHE A 172 6.10 8.69 -2.98
C PHE A 172 4.74 9.14 -3.51
N LEU A 173 3.83 9.36 -2.57
CA LEU A 173 2.46 9.81 -2.76
C LEU A 173 2.32 11.11 -1.99
N GLU A 174 2.30 12.22 -2.73
CA GLU A 174 2.13 13.53 -2.12
C GLU A 174 0.81 13.61 -1.34
N PRO A 175 0.80 14.33 -0.21
CA PRO A 175 1.91 15.10 0.33
C PRO A 175 2.82 14.30 1.29
N ASP A 176 2.35 13.21 1.87
CA ASP A 176 2.88 12.67 3.13
C ASP A 176 2.88 11.12 3.20
N LYS A 177 2.83 10.44 2.05
CA LYS A 177 2.70 8.98 2.02
C LYS A 177 3.77 8.33 1.15
N ILE A 178 4.20 7.14 1.55
CA ILE A 178 5.02 6.26 0.74
C ILE A 178 4.34 4.91 0.68
N ILE A 179 4.23 4.33 -0.51
CA ILE A 179 3.99 2.88 -0.65
C ILE A 179 5.34 2.23 -0.96
N MET A 180 5.65 1.09 -0.34
CA MET A 180 6.87 0.36 -0.65
C MET A 180 6.72 -1.15 -0.49
N SER A 181 7.65 -1.89 -1.08
CA SER A 181 7.76 -3.34 -0.88
C SER A 181 8.23 -3.71 0.53
N HIS A 182 7.70 -4.82 1.07
CA HIS A 182 8.12 -5.38 2.36
C HIS A 182 9.62 -5.70 2.42
N ASP A 183 10.20 -6.10 1.29
CA ASP A 183 11.61 -6.50 1.28
C ASP A 183 12.56 -5.30 1.27
N LEU A 184 12.07 -4.07 1.05
CA LEU A 184 12.94 -2.89 0.90
C LEU A 184 13.74 -2.60 2.17
N LEU A 185 13.15 -2.82 3.35
CA LEU A 185 13.81 -2.61 4.64
C LEU A 185 14.94 -3.61 4.93
N SER A 186 14.98 -4.74 4.23
CA SER A 186 16.11 -5.68 4.33
C SER A 186 17.38 -5.15 3.65
N GLN A 187 17.26 -4.04 2.89
CA GLN A 187 18.35 -3.40 2.16
C GLN A 187 18.46 -1.93 2.55
N PRO A 188 19.16 -1.62 3.65
CA PRO A 188 19.20 -0.28 4.23
C PRO A 188 19.62 0.82 3.25
N GLU A 189 20.62 0.55 2.40
CA GLU A 189 21.09 1.52 1.40
C GLU A 189 20.04 1.86 0.34
N VAL A 190 19.32 0.83 -0.14
CA VAL A 190 18.26 1.01 -1.15
C VAL A 190 17.08 1.74 -0.51
N PHE A 191 16.67 1.32 0.69
CA PHE A 191 15.63 1.98 1.47
C PHE A 191 15.96 3.46 1.70
N ARG A 192 17.16 3.77 2.17
CA ARG A 192 17.63 5.14 2.41
C ARG A 192 17.56 5.98 1.15
N SER A 193 17.98 5.43 0.00
CA SER A 193 17.93 6.14 -1.28
C SER A 193 16.53 6.58 -1.72
N TYR A 194 15.47 5.88 -1.27
CA TYR A 194 14.08 6.22 -1.55
C TYR A 194 13.46 7.17 -0.52
N VAL A 195 13.77 6.97 0.77
CA VAL A 195 13.14 7.73 1.86
C VAL A 195 13.82 9.08 2.07
N GLN A 196 15.14 9.16 1.94
CA GLN A 196 15.90 10.38 2.17
C GLN A 196 15.38 11.58 1.35
N PRO A 197 15.16 11.47 0.00
CA PRO A 197 14.61 12.59 -0.76
C PRO A 197 13.21 13.03 -0.32
N VAL A 198 12.40 12.10 0.21
CA VAL A 198 11.06 12.44 0.73
C VAL A 198 11.18 13.23 2.03
N VAL A 199 12.04 12.80 2.95
CA VAL A 199 12.31 13.54 4.19
C VAL A 199 12.88 14.92 3.88
N GLU A 200 13.75 15.05 2.87
CA GLU A 200 14.27 16.35 2.41
C GLU A 200 13.20 17.31 1.88
N ILE A 201 12.11 16.80 1.33
CA ILE A 201 10.97 17.61 0.86
C ILE A 201 10.08 18.06 2.03
N LEU A 202 9.96 17.22 3.06
CA LEU A 202 9.07 17.43 4.20
C LEU A 202 9.67 18.32 5.30
N VAL A 203 10.98 18.24 5.52
CA VAL A 203 11.74 18.96 6.57
C VAL A 203 12.24 20.32 6.09
#